data_AF-A0A149PHQ3-F1
#
_entry.id   AF-A0A149PHQ3-F1
#
_cell.length_a   1.000
_cell.length_b   1.000
_cell.length_c   1.000
_cell.angle_alpha   90.00
_cell.angle_beta   90.00
_cell.angle_gamma   90.00
#
_symmetry.space_group_name_H-M   'P 1'
#
loop_
_entity.id
_entity.type
_entity.pdbx_description
1 polymer ?
#
loop_
_entity_poly.entity_id
_entity_poly.type
_entity_poly.pdbx_seq_one_letter_code
_entity_poly.pdbx_strand_id
1 'polypeptide(L)'
;MVLEAQTIGSGQSMRSGGQLWPGFDIPLSVLVEMFGETAAADAWHRVHDALDTVHQRAATHGGCEFRPGLLLVSKSDSQASWIEEEARLLERLGIGWGRYVGPDDLRKTYINSPLYNNALYFRGDDGSPQYGHLNPRSFTVAIARLAAAAGAVLCEQSRVIGMNRNPAGGYQLHTTSGSVTAAQVVLATGIGGIRDAGLPRAFVPAQTLILCTTPISADLAAELVPSGACFCDASDIAMNYGRLIDAGDGSGRFRLAFGGADALVQIQLALNVNRIRQEIGVVFPQLADIEIESTWGGQCDLSRSGLPMLLAPDSGLYYAAGFSGQGLVTTTLYASAIAQALTGRSREGVEALSALNPSPFARSGVVAMGQAAFSALRAAISG
;
A
#
# COMPACT_ATOMS: atom_id res chain seq x y z
N MET A 1 -2.00 -22.01 -11.36
CA MET A 1 -3.32 -22.16 -10.69
C MET A 1 -3.31 -21.27 -9.45
N VAL A 2 -4.41 -20.58 -9.17
CA VAL A 2 -4.61 -19.79 -7.95
C VAL A 2 -5.73 -20.45 -7.14
N LEU A 3 -5.50 -20.63 -5.84
CA LEU A 3 -6.49 -21.16 -4.89
C LEU A 3 -6.89 -20.03 -3.92
N GLU A 4 -8.07 -19.46 -4.12
CA GLU A 4 -8.61 -18.39 -3.28
C GLU A 4 -9.69 -18.95 -2.35
N ALA A 5 -9.61 -18.64 -1.05
CA ALA A 5 -10.53 -19.14 -0.05
C ALA A 5 -11.96 -18.59 -0.20
N GLN A 6 -12.10 -17.39 -0.76
CA GLN A 6 -13.38 -16.72 -1.03
C GLN A 6 -13.50 -16.41 -2.52
N THR A 7 -13.56 -15.13 -2.91
CA THR A 7 -13.54 -14.68 -4.30
C THR A 7 -12.28 -13.86 -4.53
N ILE A 8 -11.78 -13.83 -5.76
CA ILE A 8 -10.55 -13.11 -6.11
C ILE A 8 -10.68 -11.65 -5.65
N GLY A 9 -9.71 -11.22 -4.84
CA GLY A 9 -9.64 -9.86 -4.31
C GLY A 9 -10.53 -9.55 -3.11
N SER A 10 -11.30 -10.51 -2.57
CA SER A 10 -12.22 -10.28 -1.44
C SER A 10 -11.55 -9.83 -0.14
N GLY A 11 -10.24 -10.08 -0.02
CA GLY A 11 -9.38 -9.60 1.04
C GLY A 11 -9.08 -8.09 0.95
N GLN A 12 -7.82 -7.75 1.13
CA GLN A 12 -7.38 -6.35 1.28
C GLN A 12 -7.33 -5.62 -0.07
N SER A 13 -7.04 -6.33 -1.16
CA SER A 13 -6.77 -5.75 -2.49
C SER A 13 -7.90 -4.87 -3.02
N MET A 14 -9.17 -5.33 -2.95
CA MET A 14 -10.31 -4.53 -3.43
C MET A 14 -10.76 -3.44 -2.46
N ARG A 15 -10.18 -3.37 -1.26
CA ARG A 15 -10.53 -2.41 -0.19
C ARG A 15 -9.45 -1.38 0.08
N SER A 16 -8.37 -1.41 -0.71
CA SER A 16 -7.26 -0.46 -0.64
C SER A 16 -7.72 1.00 -0.89
N GLY A 17 -6.93 1.96 -0.39
CA GLY A 17 -7.06 3.37 -0.73
C GLY A 17 -6.73 3.70 -2.18
N GLY A 18 -5.95 2.85 -2.87
CA GLY A 18 -5.66 2.98 -4.31
C GLY A 18 -4.42 3.81 -4.67
N GLN A 19 -3.61 4.23 -3.70
CA GLN A 19 -2.39 5.00 -3.92
C GLN A 19 -1.27 4.12 -4.49
N LEU A 20 -0.56 4.67 -5.48
CA LEU A 20 0.71 4.14 -5.97
C LEU A 20 1.82 4.83 -5.18
N TRP A 21 2.19 4.25 -4.05
CA TRP A 21 3.13 4.83 -3.08
C TRP A 21 4.61 4.73 -3.52
N PRO A 22 5.46 5.74 -3.22
CA PRO A 22 6.90 5.64 -3.41
C PRO A 22 7.56 4.76 -2.35
N GLY A 23 8.37 3.79 -2.79
CA GLY A 23 9.16 2.97 -1.89
C GLY A 23 8.35 1.97 -1.05
N PHE A 24 8.60 1.97 0.26
CA PHE A 24 8.05 1.03 1.24
C PHE A 24 7.28 1.77 2.33
N ASP A 25 6.76 1.03 3.32
CA ASP A 25 6.09 1.61 4.50
C ASP A 25 7.08 2.16 5.54
N ILE A 26 8.23 2.67 5.06
CA ILE A 26 9.22 3.41 5.83
C ILE A 26 9.81 4.54 4.99
N PRO A 27 10.23 5.64 5.63
CA PRO A 27 11.01 6.69 4.98
C PRO A 27 12.27 6.20 4.27
N LEU A 28 12.72 6.97 3.27
CA LEU A 28 14.01 6.71 2.62
C LEU A 28 15.16 6.89 3.60
N SER A 29 15.13 7.89 4.49
CA SER A 29 16.17 8.06 5.53
C SER A 29 16.32 6.83 6.43
N VAL A 30 15.21 6.24 6.85
CA VAL A 30 15.21 5.01 7.67
C VAL A 30 15.76 3.84 6.87
N LEU A 31 15.39 3.71 5.59
CA LEU A 31 15.95 2.66 4.73
C LEU A 31 17.47 2.83 4.53
N VAL A 32 17.95 4.06 4.39
CA VAL A 32 19.38 4.40 4.32
C VAL A 32 20.09 4.06 5.62
N GLU A 33 19.50 4.34 6.78
CA GLU A 33 20.06 3.97 8.08
C GLU A 33 20.20 2.44 8.21
N MET A 34 19.20 1.70 7.74
CA MET A 34 19.17 0.24 7.85
C MET A 34 20.14 -0.48 6.91
N PHE A 35 20.30 -0.01 5.67
CA PHE A 35 21.00 -0.76 4.61
C PHE A 35 22.10 0.02 3.89
N GLY A 36 22.28 1.31 4.21
CA GLY A 36 23.17 2.21 3.50
C GLY A 36 22.56 2.79 2.22
N GLU A 37 23.16 3.87 1.73
CA GLU A 37 22.63 4.68 0.63
C GLU A 37 22.45 3.91 -0.67
N THR A 38 23.43 3.09 -1.06
CA THR A 38 23.38 2.33 -2.32
C THR A 38 22.23 1.33 -2.34
N ALA A 39 22.06 0.55 -1.27
CA ALA A 39 21.00 -0.45 -1.20
C ALA A 39 19.61 0.19 -1.08
N ALA A 40 19.50 1.29 -0.31
CA ALA A 40 18.26 2.03 -0.19
C ALA A 40 17.82 2.67 -1.52
N ALA A 41 18.75 3.28 -2.24
CA ALA A 41 18.50 3.87 -3.55
C ALA A 41 18.08 2.78 -4.56
N ASP A 42 18.80 1.65 -4.64
CA ASP A 42 18.45 0.54 -5.53
C ASP A 42 17.03 0.01 -5.24
N ALA A 43 16.69 -0.16 -3.95
CA ALA A 43 15.37 -0.64 -3.56
C ALA A 43 14.26 0.35 -3.96
N TRP A 44 14.48 1.66 -3.85
CA TRP A 44 13.54 2.68 -4.32
C TRP A 44 13.40 2.71 -5.85
N HIS A 45 14.50 2.58 -6.59
CA HIS A 45 14.45 2.47 -8.06
C HIS A 45 13.65 1.24 -8.49
N ARG A 46 13.85 0.08 -7.85
CA ARG A 46 13.06 -1.13 -8.14
C ARG A 46 11.55 -0.93 -7.90
N VAL A 47 11.16 -0.17 -6.86
CA VAL A 47 9.75 0.17 -6.64
C VAL A 47 9.25 1.12 -7.72
N HIS A 48 10.06 2.13 -8.10
CA HIS A 48 9.73 3.05 -9.18
C HIS A 48 9.50 2.31 -10.51
N ASP A 49 10.43 1.44 -10.92
CA ASP A 49 10.34 0.65 -12.16
C ASP A 49 9.11 -0.27 -12.18
N ALA A 50 8.64 -0.73 -11.01
CA ALA A 50 7.45 -1.57 -10.91
C ALA A 50 6.16 -0.83 -11.29
N LEU A 51 6.13 0.50 -11.27
CA LEU A 51 5.00 1.31 -11.74
C LEU A 51 4.68 1.06 -13.22
N ASP A 52 5.68 0.86 -14.08
CA ASP A 52 5.43 0.56 -15.50
C ASP A 52 4.62 -0.72 -15.66
N THR A 53 4.93 -1.73 -14.84
CA THR A 53 4.16 -2.99 -14.83
C THR A 53 2.74 -2.76 -14.32
N VAL A 54 2.55 -1.88 -13.32
CA VAL A 54 1.21 -1.49 -12.85
C VAL A 54 0.44 -0.80 -13.97
N HIS A 55 1.03 0.18 -14.65
CA HIS A 55 0.40 0.92 -15.74
C HIS A 55 0.07 0.03 -16.94
N GLN A 56 0.98 -0.84 -17.35
CA GLN A 56 0.74 -1.80 -18.42
C GLN A 56 -0.46 -2.71 -18.11
N ARG A 57 -0.54 -3.22 -16.87
CA ARG A 57 -1.66 -4.07 -16.42
C ARG A 57 -2.96 -3.29 -16.34
N ALA A 58 -2.92 -2.06 -15.84
CA ALA A 58 -4.08 -1.17 -15.73
C ALA A 58 -4.62 -0.77 -17.10
N ALA A 59 -3.75 -0.52 -18.09
CA ALA A 59 -4.14 -0.12 -19.44
C ALA A 59 -4.81 -1.25 -20.24
N THR A 60 -4.46 -2.51 -19.95
CA THR A 60 -4.94 -3.65 -20.75
C THR A 60 -6.44 -3.96 -20.52
N HIS A 61 -7.00 -3.52 -19.40
CA HIS A 61 -8.44 -3.63 -19.15
C HIS A 61 -9.01 -2.27 -18.71
N GLY A 62 -10.06 -1.82 -19.40
CA GLY A 62 -10.74 -0.58 -19.06
C GLY A 62 -11.27 -0.54 -17.63
N GLY A 63 -11.44 0.68 -17.09
CA GLY A 63 -12.03 0.93 -15.77
C GLY A 63 -11.01 1.10 -14.63
N CYS A 64 -9.70 0.98 -14.90
CA CYS A 64 -8.64 1.35 -13.98
C CYS A 64 -8.34 2.86 -14.09
N GLU A 65 -9.31 3.72 -13.80
CA GLU A 65 -9.13 5.18 -13.84
C GLU A 65 -7.90 5.58 -13.03
N PHE A 66 -6.88 6.07 -13.75
CA PHE A 66 -5.64 6.55 -13.16
C PHE A 66 -5.64 8.07 -13.12
N ARG A 67 -5.20 8.64 -12.00
CA ARG A 67 -4.92 10.07 -11.86
C ARG A 67 -3.49 10.24 -11.32
N PRO A 68 -2.66 11.07 -11.96
CA PRO A 68 -1.24 11.22 -11.60
C PRO A 68 -1.04 12.11 -10.38
N GLY A 69 0.09 11.90 -9.70
CA GLY A 69 0.55 12.72 -8.60
C GLY A 69 0.20 12.15 -7.23
N LEU A 70 1.18 12.15 -6.34
CA LEU A 70 1.05 11.78 -4.94
C LEU A 70 1.73 12.82 -4.07
N LEU A 71 1.06 13.25 -3.01
CA LEU A 71 1.60 14.19 -2.01
C LEU A 71 1.82 13.48 -0.68
N LEU A 72 3.01 13.61 -0.12
CA LEU A 72 3.26 13.37 1.29
C LEU A 72 3.33 14.73 2.00
N VAL A 73 2.36 15.04 2.85
CA VAL A 73 2.16 16.38 3.42
C VAL A 73 2.48 16.43 4.91
N SER A 74 3.07 17.53 5.38
CA SER A 74 3.29 17.76 6.82
C SER A 74 2.12 18.49 7.47
N LYS A 75 1.82 18.19 8.74
CA LYS A 75 0.83 18.87 9.59
C LYS A 75 1.45 19.51 10.85
N SER A 76 2.78 19.47 10.98
CA SER A 76 3.53 20.11 12.06
C SER A 76 4.88 20.63 11.55
N ASP A 77 5.51 21.53 12.32
CA ASP A 77 6.83 22.09 11.97
C ASP A 77 7.94 21.03 11.99
N SER A 78 7.82 20.03 12.86
CA SER A 78 8.77 18.90 12.92
C SER A 78 8.68 18.04 11.65
N GLN A 79 7.48 17.75 11.20
CA GLN A 79 7.24 17.01 9.96
C GLN A 79 7.65 17.83 8.74
N ALA A 80 7.44 19.15 8.78
CA ALA A 80 7.86 20.05 7.72
C ALA A 80 9.38 20.05 7.55
N SER A 81 10.13 20.14 8.66
CA SER A 81 11.58 20.02 8.67
C SER A 81 12.05 18.66 8.13
N TRP A 82 11.39 17.58 8.56
CA TRP A 82 11.71 16.22 8.09
C TRP A 82 11.47 16.06 6.58
N ILE A 83 10.37 16.59 6.03
CA ILE A 83 10.08 16.58 4.59
C ILE A 83 11.19 17.29 3.79
N GLU A 84 11.75 18.38 4.32
CA GLU A 84 12.88 19.07 3.68
C GLU A 84 14.15 18.23 3.69
N GLU A 85 14.42 17.51 4.77
CA GLU A 85 15.56 16.60 4.86
C GLU A 85 15.41 15.41 3.92
N GLU A 86 14.22 14.82 3.82
CA GLU A 86 13.91 13.78 2.84
C GLU A 86 14.06 14.29 1.41
N ALA A 87 13.62 15.52 1.11
CA ALA A 87 13.81 16.12 -0.21
C ALA A 87 15.30 16.23 -0.59
N ARG A 88 16.13 16.73 0.33
CA ARG A 88 17.59 16.81 0.14
C ARG A 88 18.22 15.42 -0.02
N LEU A 89 17.67 14.41 0.66
CA LEU A 89 18.11 13.03 0.53
C LEU A 89 17.78 12.47 -0.86
N LEU A 90 16.58 12.72 -1.39
CA LEU A 90 16.20 12.33 -2.75
C LEU A 90 17.16 12.94 -3.77
N GLU A 91 17.41 14.26 -3.68
CA GLU A 91 18.37 14.95 -4.55
C GLU A 91 19.79 14.35 -4.45
N ARG A 92 20.25 14.10 -3.22
CA ARG A 92 21.58 13.52 -2.97
C ARG A 92 21.74 12.11 -3.52
N LEU A 93 20.67 11.32 -3.54
CA LEU A 93 20.65 9.96 -4.09
C LEU A 93 20.27 9.91 -5.58
N GLY A 94 20.08 11.07 -6.23
CA GLY A 94 19.73 11.14 -7.66
C GLY A 94 18.31 10.69 -7.99
N ILE A 95 17.41 10.71 -7.00
CA ILE A 95 16.00 10.32 -7.17
C ILE A 95 15.19 11.54 -7.65
N GLY A 96 14.99 11.63 -8.97
CA GLY A 96 14.40 12.82 -9.62
C GLY A 96 12.86 12.88 -9.69
N TRP A 97 12.17 11.80 -9.35
CA TRP A 97 10.70 11.69 -9.44
C TRP A 97 9.96 12.13 -8.17
N GLY A 98 10.68 12.71 -7.20
CA GLY A 98 10.13 13.33 -5.99
C GLY A 98 10.72 14.72 -5.81
N ARG A 99 9.90 15.71 -5.48
CA ARG A 99 10.34 17.09 -5.27
C ARG A 99 9.68 17.76 -4.08
N TYR A 100 10.40 18.68 -3.46
CA TYR A 100 9.87 19.52 -2.41
C TYR A 100 8.83 20.52 -2.95
N VAL A 101 7.76 20.73 -2.18
CA VAL A 101 6.75 21.75 -2.39
C VAL A 101 6.64 22.59 -1.12
N GLY A 102 7.02 23.86 -1.23
CA GLY A 102 6.94 24.81 -0.12
C GLY A 102 5.51 25.33 0.13
N PRO A 103 5.28 25.99 1.28
CA PRO A 103 3.97 26.47 1.72
C PRO A 103 3.28 27.39 0.71
N ASP A 104 4.03 28.26 0.04
CA ASP A 104 3.49 29.28 -0.87
C ASP A 104 2.83 28.67 -2.13
N ASP A 105 3.35 27.53 -2.59
CA ASP A 105 2.87 26.82 -3.78
C ASP A 105 1.87 25.70 -3.40
N LEU A 106 2.03 25.09 -2.21
CA LEU A 106 1.24 23.94 -1.76
C LEU A 106 -0.27 24.18 -1.89
N ARG A 107 -0.77 25.26 -1.28
CA ARG A 107 -2.22 25.54 -1.21
C ARG A 107 -2.83 25.92 -2.54
N LYS A 108 -2.08 26.64 -3.37
CA LYS A 108 -2.58 27.17 -4.65
C LYS A 108 -2.57 26.12 -5.75
N THR A 109 -1.56 25.26 -5.75
CA THR A 109 -1.25 24.41 -6.91
C THR A 109 -1.52 22.94 -6.63
N TYR A 110 -1.47 22.48 -5.36
CA TYR A 110 -1.52 21.05 -5.05
C TYR A 110 -2.72 20.65 -4.21
N ILE A 111 -2.82 21.18 -2.99
CA ILE A 111 -3.84 20.82 -2.00
C ILE A 111 -4.16 22.01 -1.10
N ASN A 112 -5.41 22.48 -1.18
CA ASN A 112 -5.86 23.65 -0.44
C ASN A 112 -6.35 23.27 0.96
N SER A 113 -5.41 23.02 1.85
CA SER A 113 -5.67 22.73 3.26
C SER A 113 -4.93 23.72 4.16
N PRO A 114 -5.60 24.34 5.15
CA PRO A 114 -4.92 25.18 6.14
C PRO A 114 -4.06 24.37 7.12
N LEU A 115 -4.30 23.05 7.23
CA LEU A 115 -3.56 22.15 8.13
C LEU A 115 -2.14 21.88 7.64
N TYR A 116 -1.92 21.86 6.32
CA TYR A 116 -0.68 21.40 5.74
C TYR A 116 0.35 22.52 5.53
N ASN A 117 1.61 22.24 5.88
CA ASN A 117 2.70 23.21 5.86
C ASN A 117 3.56 23.11 4.58
N ASN A 118 4.01 21.92 4.23
CA ASN A 118 4.80 21.63 3.02
C ASN A 118 4.55 20.19 2.56
N ALA A 119 5.15 19.79 1.44
CA ALA A 119 5.01 18.43 0.93
C ALA A 119 6.23 17.91 0.17
N LEU A 120 6.35 16.59 0.07
CA LEU A 120 6.97 15.93 -1.07
C LEU A 120 5.91 15.61 -2.10
N TYR A 121 6.14 16.00 -3.35
CA TYR A 121 5.30 15.65 -4.49
C TYR A 121 6.02 14.66 -5.39
N PHE A 122 5.39 13.51 -5.60
CA PHE A 122 5.89 12.45 -6.47
C PHE A 122 5.11 12.42 -7.78
N ARG A 123 5.83 12.56 -8.90
CA ARG A 123 5.28 12.51 -10.25
C ARG A 123 6.38 12.27 -11.28
N GLY A 124 6.10 11.44 -12.29
CA GLY A 124 7.01 11.15 -13.39
C GLY A 124 6.78 12.09 -14.58
N ASP A 125 7.13 13.37 -14.43
CA ASP A 125 6.92 14.40 -15.47
C ASP A 125 8.02 14.43 -16.55
N ASP A 126 9.11 13.67 -16.36
CA ASP A 126 10.25 13.54 -17.27
C ASP A 126 10.13 12.34 -18.24
N GLY A 127 8.94 11.73 -18.32
CA GLY A 127 8.69 10.50 -19.08
C GLY A 127 8.93 9.22 -18.27
N SER A 128 9.28 9.34 -16.98
CA SER A 128 9.32 8.21 -16.04
C SER A 128 7.93 7.72 -15.64
N PRO A 129 7.82 6.49 -15.10
CA PRO A 129 6.57 5.94 -14.60
C PRO A 129 5.84 6.87 -13.62
N GLN A 130 4.52 7.00 -13.78
CA GLN A 130 3.72 7.96 -13.02
C GLN A 130 3.27 7.41 -11.65
N TYR A 131 3.59 8.12 -10.57
CA TYR A 131 2.91 7.97 -9.28
C TYR A 131 1.49 8.54 -9.35
N GLY A 132 0.64 8.15 -8.40
CA GLY A 132 -0.72 8.66 -8.33
C GLY A 132 -1.67 7.71 -7.64
N HIS A 133 -2.88 7.59 -8.18
CA HIS A 133 -3.85 6.65 -7.66
C HIS A 133 -4.73 6.05 -8.76
N LEU A 134 -5.27 4.86 -8.46
CA LEU A 134 -6.18 4.15 -9.34
C LEU A 134 -7.35 3.52 -8.57
N ASN A 135 -8.33 2.97 -9.28
CA ASN A 135 -9.36 2.13 -8.66
C ASN A 135 -8.79 0.72 -8.36
N PRO A 136 -8.51 0.38 -7.09
CA PRO A 136 -7.84 -0.88 -6.76
C PRO A 136 -8.71 -2.11 -7.01
N ARG A 137 -10.05 -1.95 -6.95
CA ARG A 137 -10.99 -3.02 -7.31
C ARG A 137 -10.89 -3.32 -8.80
N SER A 138 -10.99 -2.30 -9.66
CA SER A 138 -10.86 -2.46 -11.11
C SER A 138 -9.51 -3.06 -11.48
N PHE A 139 -8.43 -2.60 -10.85
CA PHE A 139 -7.08 -3.11 -11.08
C PHE A 139 -6.93 -4.59 -10.69
N THR A 140 -7.50 -4.99 -9.54
CA THR A 140 -7.50 -6.40 -9.12
C THR A 140 -8.25 -7.29 -10.12
N VAL A 141 -9.43 -6.84 -10.58
CA VAL A 141 -10.20 -7.55 -11.62
C VAL A 141 -9.43 -7.62 -12.94
N ALA A 142 -8.76 -6.54 -13.34
CA ALA A 142 -7.92 -6.50 -14.53
C ALA A 142 -6.82 -7.55 -14.46
N ILE A 143 -6.05 -7.61 -13.37
CA ILE A 143 -4.99 -8.62 -13.19
C ILE A 143 -5.55 -10.04 -13.26
N ALA A 144 -6.67 -10.31 -12.60
CA ALA A 144 -7.29 -11.63 -12.63
C ALA A 144 -7.69 -12.05 -14.05
N ARG A 145 -8.27 -11.11 -14.83
CA ARG A 145 -8.63 -11.34 -16.23
C ARG A 145 -7.41 -11.56 -17.11
N LEU A 146 -6.34 -10.80 -16.92
CA LEU A 146 -5.07 -11.01 -17.63
C LEU A 146 -4.50 -12.40 -17.37
N ALA A 147 -4.47 -12.81 -16.09
CA ALA A 147 -3.99 -14.13 -15.71
C ALA A 147 -4.84 -15.24 -16.37
N ALA A 148 -6.16 -15.13 -16.31
CA ALA A 148 -7.06 -16.10 -16.91
C ALA A 148 -6.92 -16.15 -18.44
N ALA A 149 -6.81 -15.00 -19.11
CA ALA A 149 -6.59 -14.91 -20.55
C ALA A 149 -5.23 -15.51 -20.97
N ALA A 150 -4.23 -15.44 -20.10
CA ALA A 150 -2.94 -16.10 -20.28
C ALA A 150 -2.96 -17.61 -19.92
N GLY A 151 -4.12 -18.18 -19.58
CA GLY A 151 -4.30 -19.61 -19.30
C GLY A 151 -4.18 -20.00 -17.82
N ALA A 152 -4.09 -19.04 -16.90
CA ALA A 152 -4.10 -19.37 -15.48
C ALA A 152 -5.49 -19.85 -15.03
N VAL A 153 -5.54 -20.99 -14.34
CA VAL A 153 -6.75 -21.48 -13.67
C VAL A 153 -6.92 -20.75 -12.35
N LEU A 154 -8.03 -20.02 -12.17
CA LEU A 154 -8.40 -19.32 -10.95
C LEU A 154 -9.52 -20.08 -10.25
N CYS A 155 -9.23 -20.66 -9.08
CA CYS A 155 -10.18 -21.41 -8.28
C CYS A 155 -10.61 -20.59 -7.06
N GLU A 156 -11.82 -20.05 -7.11
CA GLU A 156 -12.47 -19.43 -5.95
C GLU A 156 -13.04 -20.49 -5.00
N GLN A 157 -13.41 -20.08 -3.79
CA GLN A 157 -13.99 -20.94 -2.74
C GLN A 157 -13.16 -22.21 -2.44
N SER A 158 -11.86 -22.13 -2.65
CA SER A 158 -10.90 -23.23 -2.62
C SER A 158 -9.89 -23.03 -1.49
N ARG A 159 -10.39 -22.90 -0.26
CA ARG A 159 -9.56 -22.64 0.92
C ARG A 159 -8.57 -23.79 1.12
N VAL A 160 -7.28 -23.47 1.06
CA VAL A 160 -6.20 -24.36 1.50
C VAL A 160 -6.20 -24.43 3.03
N ILE A 161 -6.30 -25.64 3.57
CA ILE A 161 -6.34 -25.93 5.01
C ILE A 161 -5.07 -26.61 5.51
N GLY A 162 -4.20 -27.07 4.61
CA GLY A 162 -2.92 -27.68 4.96
C GLY A 162 -2.00 -27.81 3.76
N MET A 163 -0.71 -27.94 4.01
CA MET A 163 0.32 -28.13 2.99
C MET A 163 1.41 -29.05 3.52
N ASN A 164 1.74 -30.09 2.77
CA ASN A 164 2.77 -31.06 3.10
C ASN A 164 3.78 -31.21 1.96
N ARG A 165 5.00 -31.65 2.27
CA ARG A 165 5.92 -32.16 1.24
C ARG A 165 5.31 -33.39 0.60
N ASN A 166 5.36 -33.46 -0.74
CA ASN A 166 4.97 -34.67 -1.44
C ASN A 166 6.18 -35.62 -1.54
N PRO A 167 6.06 -36.90 -1.14
CA PRO A 167 7.15 -37.88 -1.29
C PRO A 167 7.70 -38.02 -2.72
N ALA A 168 6.87 -37.76 -3.74
CA ALA A 168 7.28 -37.76 -5.14
C ALA A 168 7.97 -36.46 -5.60
N GLY A 169 8.16 -35.50 -4.70
CA GLY A 169 8.72 -34.17 -4.98
C GLY A 169 7.67 -33.06 -4.99
N GLY A 170 8.07 -31.86 -4.58
CA GLY A 170 7.17 -30.70 -4.48
C GLY A 170 6.28 -30.72 -3.24
N TYR A 171 5.04 -30.28 -3.42
CA TYR A 171 4.07 -30.03 -2.35
C TYR A 171 2.71 -30.62 -2.69
N GLN A 172 2.01 -31.06 -1.65
CA GLN A 172 0.59 -31.39 -1.70
C GLN A 172 -0.17 -30.38 -0.83
N LEU A 173 -1.09 -29.63 -1.46
CA LEU A 173 -1.99 -28.70 -0.80
C LEU A 173 -3.33 -29.38 -0.59
N HIS A 174 -3.84 -29.35 0.64
CA HIS A 174 -5.16 -29.85 1.00
C HIS A 174 -6.13 -28.69 1.05
N THR A 175 -7.23 -28.78 0.31
CA THR A 175 -8.32 -27.80 0.35
C THR A 175 -9.52 -28.37 1.10
N THR A 176 -10.53 -27.55 1.34
CA THR A 176 -11.82 -28.00 1.90
C THR A 176 -12.58 -29.00 1.02
N SER A 177 -12.20 -29.14 -0.25
CA SER A 177 -12.92 -29.95 -1.25
C SER A 177 -12.04 -30.97 -1.99
N GLY A 178 -10.75 -31.07 -1.66
CA GLY A 178 -9.83 -31.99 -2.34
C GLY A 178 -8.36 -31.67 -2.06
N SER A 179 -7.50 -32.03 -3.01
CA SER A 179 -6.08 -31.73 -2.94
C SER A 179 -5.49 -31.41 -4.30
N VAL A 180 -4.40 -30.64 -4.30
CA VAL A 180 -3.63 -30.27 -5.49
C VAL A 180 -2.17 -30.55 -5.22
N THR A 181 -1.48 -31.16 -6.18
CA THR A 181 -0.03 -31.33 -6.15
C THR A 181 0.64 -30.27 -7.01
N ALA A 182 1.70 -29.65 -6.52
CA ALA A 182 2.47 -28.65 -7.26
C ALA A 182 3.97 -28.80 -6.98
N ALA A 183 4.80 -28.63 -8.02
CA ALA A 183 6.25 -28.63 -7.87
C ALA A 183 6.75 -27.39 -7.11
N GLN A 184 6.12 -26.23 -7.38
CA GLN A 184 6.40 -24.96 -6.74
C GLN A 184 5.12 -24.34 -6.18
N VAL A 185 5.23 -23.64 -5.06
CA VAL A 185 4.10 -23.00 -4.36
C VAL A 185 4.46 -21.57 -4.01
N VAL A 186 3.55 -20.63 -4.27
CA VAL A 186 3.63 -19.25 -3.78
C VAL A 186 2.54 -19.03 -2.76
N LEU A 187 2.92 -18.65 -1.55
CA LEU A 187 2.03 -18.28 -0.47
C LEU A 187 1.92 -16.76 -0.41
N ALA A 188 0.78 -16.24 -0.86
CA ALA A 188 0.46 -14.80 -0.94
C ALA A 188 -0.92 -14.53 -0.30
N THR A 189 -1.10 -14.97 0.94
CA THR A 189 -2.40 -15.05 1.63
C THR A 189 -2.71 -13.86 2.55
N GLY A 190 -1.82 -12.87 2.61
CA GLY A 190 -1.84 -11.81 3.62
C GLY A 190 -2.00 -12.38 5.03
N ILE A 191 -2.87 -11.76 5.83
CA ILE A 191 -3.20 -12.18 7.21
C ILE A 191 -3.88 -13.56 7.33
N GLY A 192 -4.40 -14.13 6.24
CA GLY A 192 -5.21 -15.35 6.25
C GLY A 192 -4.40 -16.65 6.31
N GLY A 193 -3.07 -16.56 6.43
CA GLY A 193 -2.08 -17.62 6.18
C GLY A 193 -2.38 -19.03 6.70
N ILE A 194 -1.67 -20.00 6.12
CA ILE A 194 -1.77 -21.41 6.50
C ILE A 194 -1.04 -21.61 7.83
N ARG A 195 -1.80 -21.87 8.90
CA ARG A 195 -1.28 -21.97 10.28
C ARG A 195 -0.17 -23.01 10.46
N ASP A 196 -0.15 -24.05 9.64
CA ASP A 196 0.76 -25.19 9.77
C ASP A 196 1.94 -25.18 8.77
N ALA A 197 2.11 -24.10 7.99
CA ALA A 197 3.18 -24.01 7.00
C ALA A 197 4.58 -23.69 7.60
N GLY A 198 4.71 -23.63 8.93
CA GLY A 198 5.98 -23.29 9.60
C GLY A 198 6.48 -21.87 9.31
N LEU A 199 5.59 -20.99 8.83
CA LEU A 199 5.94 -19.64 8.44
C LEU A 199 6.12 -18.74 9.67
N PRO A 200 7.11 -17.83 9.65
CA PRO A 200 7.29 -16.87 10.73
C PRO A 200 6.08 -15.95 10.86
N ARG A 201 5.58 -15.78 12.08
CA ARG A 201 4.55 -14.77 12.40
C ARG A 201 5.21 -13.40 12.51
N ALA A 202 5.52 -12.79 11.38
CA ALA A 202 6.28 -11.54 11.31
C ALA A 202 5.42 -10.27 11.21
N PHE A 203 4.09 -10.41 11.22
CA PHE A 203 3.17 -9.30 10.97
C PHE A 203 1.93 -9.33 11.87
N VAL A 204 1.38 -8.15 12.13
CA VAL A 204 0.21 -7.91 12.98
C VAL A 204 -0.91 -7.34 12.12
N PRO A 205 -2.16 -7.81 12.25
CA PRO A 205 -3.28 -7.21 11.54
C PRO A 205 -3.56 -5.81 12.11
N ALA A 206 -3.53 -4.79 11.26
CA ALA A 206 -4.16 -3.49 11.53
C ALA A 206 -5.44 -3.37 10.72
N GLN A 207 -6.39 -2.57 11.19
CA GLN A 207 -7.60 -2.23 10.44
C GLN A 207 -7.54 -0.78 9.99
N THR A 208 -8.06 -0.51 8.80
CA THR A 208 -8.21 0.83 8.24
C THR A 208 -9.65 1.04 7.79
N LEU A 209 -10.13 2.29 7.85
CA LEU A 209 -11.47 2.69 7.44
C LEU A 209 -11.36 3.88 6.49
N ILE A 210 -12.11 3.81 5.38
CA ILE A 210 -12.20 4.85 4.37
C ILE A 210 -13.66 5.29 4.26
N LEU A 211 -13.87 6.60 4.30
CA LEU A 211 -15.14 7.27 4.10
C LEU A 211 -15.20 7.80 2.68
N CYS A 212 -16.37 7.69 2.06
CA CYS A 212 -16.71 8.32 0.80
C CYS A 212 -17.76 9.40 1.05
N THR A 213 -17.50 10.62 0.63
CA THR A 213 -18.50 11.69 0.69
C THR A 213 -19.61 11.47 -0.33
N THR A 214 -20.74 12.17 -0.17
CA THR A 214 -21.65 12.44 -1.29
C THR A 214 -20.91 13.19 -2.41
N PRO A 215 -21.42 13.19 -3.67
CA PRO A 215 -20.79 13.91 -4.76
C PRO A 215 -20.67 15.41 -4.50
N ILE A 216 -19.47 15.95 -4.70
CA ILE A 216 -19.12 17.37 -4.69
C ILE A 216 -18.98 17.89 -6.13
N SER A 217 -19.18 19.19 -6.34
CA SER A 217 -19.03 19.81 -7.66
C SER A 217 -17.58 19.71 -8.17
N ALA A 218 -17.40 19.78 -9.49
CA ALA A 218 -16.07 19.84 -10.09
C ALA A 218 -15.27 21.05 -9.59
N ASP A 219 -15.92 22.20 -9.41
CA ASP A 219 -15.29 23.42 -8.89
C ASP A 219 -14.78 23.23 -7.46
N LEU A 220 -15.60 22.62 -6.58
CA LEU A 220 -15.17 22.34 -5.21
C LEU A 220 -14.05 21.29 -5.20
N ALA A 221 -14.13 20.25 -6.04
CA ALA A 221 -13.07 19.26 -6.16
C ALA A 221 -11.73 19.90 -6.60
N ALA A 222 -11.77 20.79 -7.59
CA ALA A 222 -10.61 21.56 -8.05
C ALA A 222 -10.11 22.57 -7.01
N GLU A 223 -11.00 23.12 -6.17
CA GLU A 223 -10.61 23.96 -5.05
C GLU A 223 -9.86 23.16 -3.97
N LEU A 224 -10.35 21.96 -3.61
CA LEU A 224 -9.77 21.14 -2.54
C LEU A 224 -8.39 20.60 -2.91
N VAL A 225 -8.25 20.03 -4.11
CA VAL A 225 -7.00 19.44 -4.59
C VAL A 225 -6.74 19.88 -6.02
N PRO A 226 -6.23 21.11 -6.25
CA PRO A 226 -5.99 21.66 -7.58
C PRO A 226 -5.13 20.78 -8.49
N SER A 227 -4.19 20.03 -7.91
CA SER A 227 -3.34 19.10 -8.67
C SER A 227 -4.03 17.80 -9.10
N GLY A 228 -5.17 17.46 -8.48
CA GLY A 228 -5.81 16.15 -8.62
C GLY A 228 -5.04 14.97 -8.01
N ALA A 229 -3.93 15.22 -7.31
CA ALA A 229 -3.11 14.19 -6.69
C ALA A 229 -3.84 13.46 -5.54
N CYS A 230 -3.46 12.22 -5.25
CA CYS A 230 -3.74 11.66 -3.93
C CYS A 230 -2.79 12.30 -2.90
N PHE A 231 -3.17 12.25 -1.63
CA PHE A 231 -2.35 12.79 -0.55
C PHE A 231 -2.35 11.84 0.65
N CYS A 232 -1.26 11.85 1.41
CA CYS A 232 -1.10 11.17 2.69
C CYS A 232 -0.35 12.11 3.64
N ASP A 233 -0.76 12.21 4.91
CA ASP A 233 -0.01 12.98 5.89
C ASP A 233 1.21 12.21 6.42
N ALA A 234 2.26 12.95 6.77
CA ALA A 234 3.45 12.38 7.41
C ALA A 234 3.11 12.11 8.88
N SER A 235 2.69 10.89 9.22
CA SER A 235 2.19 10.55 10.55
C SER A 235 2.60 9.14 10.97
N ASP A 236 3.14 9.00 12.19
CA ASP A 236 3.70 7.72 12.67
C ASP A 236 2.66 6.74 13.26
N ILE A 237 1.47 7.23 13.62
CA ILE A 237 0.52 6.46 14.48
C ILE A 237 -0.90 6.41 13.89
N ALA A 238 -1.25 7.29 12.96
CA ALA A 238 -2.52 7.27 12.24
C ALA A 238 -2.37 8.13 10.99
N MET A 239 -2.08 7.50 9.85
CA MET A 239 -1.88 8.22 8.60
C MET A 239 -3.24 8.51 7.98
N ASN A 240 -3.51 9.79 7.76
CA ASN A 240 -4.66 10.21 6.99
C ASN A 240 -4.28 10.29 5.54
N TYR A 241 -5.11 9.72 4.68
CA TYR A 241 -4.87 9.68 3.26
C TYR A 241 -6.16 9.91 2.48
N GLY A 242 -6.07 10.55 1.33
CA GLY A 242 -7.25 10.84 0.54
C GLY A 242 -6.99 10.96 -0.95
N ARG A 243 -8.08 10.89 -1.70
CA ARG A 243 -8.09 11.11 -3.15
C ARG A 243 -9.48 11.51 -3.62
N LEU A 244 -9.51 12.28 -4.70
CA LEU A 244 -10.75 12.55 -5.43
C LEU A 244 -11.03 11.41 -6.41
N ILE A 245 -12.28 10.96 -6.44
CA ILE A 245 -12.74 9.89 -7.34
C ILE A 245 -13.92 10.39 -8.16
N ASP A 246 -14.07 9.91 -9.40
CA ASP A 246 -15.24 10.26 -10.20
C ASP A 246 -16.53 9.80 -9.51
N ALA A 247 -17.60 10.59 -9.65
CA ALA A 247 -18.90 10.19 -9.15
C ALA A 247 -19.48 8.96 -9.90
N GLY A 248 -18.99 8.64 -11.09
CA GLY A 248 -19.39 7.46 -11.88
C GLY A 248 -20.83 7.51 -12.39
N ASP A 249 -21.52 8.64 -12.24
CA ASP A 249 -22.91 8.89 -12.67
C ASP A 249 -22.98 9.73 -13.97
N GLY A 250 -21.82 10.04 -14.58
CA GLY A 250 -21.71 10.88 -15.77
C GLY A 250 -21.94 12.37 -15.52
N SER A 251 -22.08 12.80 -14.26
CA SER A 251 -22.33 14.21 -13.93
C SER A 251 -21.08 15.11 -13.95
N GLY A 252 -19.88 14.51 -14.09
CA GLY A 252 -18.61 15.23 -13.96
C GLY A 252 -18.30 15.68 -12.53
N ARG A 253 -19.06 15.20 -11.54
CA ARG A 253 -18.81 15.44 -10.10
C ARG A 253 -17.79 14.45 -9.55
N PHE A 254 -17.31 14.75 -8.35
CA PHE A 254 -16.32 13.94 -7.66
C PHE A 254 -16.83 13.50 -6.29
N ARG A 255 -16.24 12.47 -5.71
CA ARG A 255 -16.33 12.17 -4.28
C ARG A 255 -14.93 12.29 -3.67
N LEU A 256 -14.87 12.70 -2.41
CA LEU A 256 -13.65 12.54 -1.63
C LEU A 256 -13.68 11.16 -0.96
N ALA A 257 -12.71 10.32 -1.30
CA ALA A 257 -12.37 9.12 -0.56
C ALA A 257 -11.29 9.47 0.46
N PHE A 258 -11.56 9.32 1.75
CA PHE A 258 -10.66 9.72 2.83
C PHE A 258 -10.54 8.60 3.86
N GLY A 259 -9.33 8.08 4.01
CA GLY A 259 -8.97 7.03 4.96
C GLY A 259 -8.19 7.55 6.15
N GLY A 260 -8.31 6.83 7.25
CA GLY A 260 -7.63 7.13 8.51
C GLY A 260 -8.09 6.20 9.63
N ALA A 261 -7.86 6.64 10.87
CA ALA A 261 -8.18 5.90 12.09
C ALA A 261 -7.61 4.47 12.12
N ASP A 262 -6.39 4.29 11.60
CA ASP A 262 -5.72 2.99 11.62
C ASP A 262 -5.57 2.48 13.06
N ALA A 263 -6.02 1.26 13.29
CA ALA A 263 -6.06 0.68 14.63
C ALA A 263 -5.53 -0.75 14.64
N LEU A 264 -4.69 -1.05 15.65
CA LEU A 264 -4.21 -2.41 15.94
C LEU A 264 -5.28 -3.30 16.58
N VAL A 265 -6.42 -2.73 16.95
CA VAL A 265 -7.57 -3.43 17.56
C VAL A 265 -8.80 -3.27 16.68
N GLN A 266 -9.80 -4.13 16.90
CA GLN A 266 -11.04 -4.12 16.13
C GLN A 266 -11.72 -2.74 16.20
N ILE A 267 -11.88 -2.13 15.03
CA ILE A 267 -12.51 -0.82 14.84
C ILE A 267 -13.98 -0.94 15.26
N GLN A 268 -14.38 -0.18 16.28
CA GLN A 268 -15.78 0.12 16.51
C GLN A 268 -16.25 1.08 15.41
N LEU A 269 -16.95 0.55 14.41
CA LEU A 269 -17.23 1.24 13.15
C LEU A 269 -17.87 2.63 13.35
N ALA A 270 -18.90 2.72 14.21
CA ALA A 270 -19.63 3.97 14.42
C ALA A 270 -18.78 5.11 15.02
N LEU A 271 -17.90 4.81 15.98
CA LEU A 271 -17.03 5.83 16.59
C LEU A 271 -15.97 6.34 15.60
N ASN A 272 -15.45 5.44 14.75
CA ASN A 272 -14.40 5.80 13.81
C ASN A 272 -14.94 6.57 12.60
N VAL A 273 -16.19 6.36 12.19
CA VAL A 273 -16.82 7.20 11.15
C VAL A 273 -16.91 8.66 11.58
N ASN A 274 -17.38 8.95 12.80
CA ASN A 274 -17.47 10.33 13.28
C ASN A 274 -16.08 10.98 13.42
N ARG A 275 -15.09 10.21 13.90
CA ARG A 275 -13.70 10.69 13.99
C ARG A 275 -13.14 11.07 12.62
N ILE A 276 -13.21 10.17 11.63
CA ILE A 276 -12.67 10.46 10.29
C ILE A 276 -13.46 11.61 9.64
N ARG A 277 -14.77 11.71 9.85
CA ARG A 277 -15.57 12.86 9.38
C ARG A 277 -15.08 14.19 9.96
N GLN A 278 -14.75 14.21 11.26
CA GLN A 278 -14.16 15.40 11.88
C GLN A 278 -12.79 15.72 11.28
N GLU A 279 -11.95 14.71 11.06
CA GLU A 279 -10.63 14.88 10.42
C GLU A 279 -10.75 15.42 8.99
N ILE A 280 -11.75 15.00 8.21
CA ILE A 280 -12.09 15.61 6.90
C ILE A 280 -12.35 17.11 7.07
N GLY A 281 -13.16 17.52 8.05
CA GLY A 281 -13.45 18.93 8.31
C GLY A 281 -12.23 19.74 8.79
N VAL A 282 -11.27 19.11 9.46
CA VAL A 282 -9.99 19.75 9.85
C VAL A 282 -9.10 19.94 8.62
N VAL A 283 -8.99 18.92 7.75
CA VAL A 283 -8.17 19.00 6.52
C VAL A 283 -8.81 19.96 5.52
N PHE A 284 -10.12 19.89 5.35
CA PHE A 284 -10.91 20.66 4.40
C PHE A 284 -12.10 21.30 5.12
N PRO A 285 -11.97 22.52 5.65
CA PRO A 285 -13.06 23.22 6.35
C PRO A 285 -14.34 23.36 5.51
N GLN A 286 -14.18 23.46 4.17
CA GLN A 286 -15.28 23.46 3.19
C GLN A 286 -16.22 22.25 3.32
N LEU A 287 -15.71 21.13 3.86
CA LEU A 287 -16.38 19.84 3.97
C LEU A 287 -16.79 19.50 5.42
N ALA A 288 -16.75 20.46 6.36
CA ALA A 288 -17.02 20.19 7.78
C ALA A 288 -18.38 19.51 8.03
N ASP A 289 -19.40 19.86 7.23
CA ASP A 289 -20.76 19.31 7.32
C ASP A 289 -21.10 18.32 6.20
N ILE A 290 -20.11 17.85 5.44
CA ILE A 290 -20.36 16.93 4.32
C ILE A 290 -21.01 15.62 4.78
N GLU A 291 -21.94 15.13 3.98
CA GLU A 291 -22.56 13.82 4.19
C GLU A 291 -21.62 12.70 3.71
N ILE A 292 -21.63 11.59 4.45
CA ILE A 292 -20.89 10.38 4.10
C ILE A 292 -21.86 9.41 3.43
N GLU A 293 -21.61 9.13 2.14
CA GLU A 293 -22.45 8.25 1.33
C GLU A 293 -22.17 6.78 1.61
N SER A 294 -20.90 6.43 1.80
CA SER A 294 -20.47 5.05 2.02
C SER A 294 -19.17 4.96 2.79
N THR A 295 -18.90 3.78 3.32
CA THR A 295 -17.65 3.46 4.01
C THR A 295 -17.17 2.10 3.59
N TRP A 296 -15.87 1.91 3.49
CA TRP A 296 -15.27 0.58 3.37
C TRP A 296 -14.00 0.50 4.20
N GLY A 297 -13.59 -0.70 4.56
CA GLY A 297 -12.41 -0.90 5.38
C GLY A 297 -11.81 -2.27 5.18
N GLY A 298 -10.52 -2.36 5.45
CA GLY A 298 -9.73 -3.56 5.26
C GLY A 298 -8.87 -3.85 6.48
N GLN A 299 -8.33 -5.06 6.52
CA GLN A 299 -7.16 -5.31 7.33
C GLN A 299 -5.91 -5.04 6.49
N CYS A 300 -4.79 -4.73 7.14
CA CYS A 300 -3.45 -4.65 6.56
C CYS A 300 -2.53 -5.56 7.38
N ASP A 301 -1.59 -6.26 6.74
CA ASP A 301 -0.55 -7.03 7.43
C ASP A 301 0.67 -6.14 7.72
N LEU A 302 0.69 -5.52 8.90
CA LEU A 302 1.80 -4.66 9.30
C LEU A 302 3.02 -5.50 9.69
N SER A 303 4.11 -5.38 8.94
CA SER A 303 5.40 -5.90 9.36
C SER A 303 6.04 -4.96 10.39
N ARG A 304 6.84 -5.53 11.30
CA ARG A 304 7.48 -4.73 12.37
C ARG A 304 8.45 -3.67 11.84
N SER A 305 9.08 -3.91 10.69
CA SER A 305 10.06 -2.98 10.11
C SER A 305 9.48 -2.09 9.00
N GLY A 306 8.19 -2.22 8.68
CA GLY A 306 7.58 -1.59 7.50
C GLY A 306 8.05 -2.16 6.14
N LEU A 307 8.86 -3.22 6.15
CA LEU A 307 9.33 -3.91 4.94
C LEU A 307 8.60 -5.24 4.73
N PRO A 308 8.22 -5.59 3.48
CA PRO A 308 7.63 -6.89 3.20
C PRO A 308 8.66 -8.02 3.32
N MET A 309 8.18 -9.16 3.81
CA MET A 309 8.97 -10.38 3.91
C MET A 309 8.83 -11.20 2.63
N LEU A 310 9.97 -11.61 2.07
CA LEU A 310 10.11 -12.58 0.99
C LEU A 310 10.96 -13.77 1.43
N LEU A 311 10.34 -14.93 1.63
CA LEU A 311 11.07 -16.19 1.77
C LEU A 311 11.07 -16.92 0.44
N ALA A 312 12.25 -17.33 -0.04
CA ALA A 312 12.40 -18.05 -1.30
C ALA A 312 13.49 -19.13 -1.20
N PRO A 313 13.33 -20.14 -0.33
CA PRO A 313 14.24 -21.27 -0.28
C PRO A 313 14.32 -22.00 -1.63
N ASP A 314 15.44 -22.68 -1.89
CA ASP A 314 15.67 -23.52 -3.08
C ASP A 314 14.73 -24.72 -3.23
N SER A 315 13.80 -24.87 -2.28
CA SER A 315 12.87 -25.97 -2.18
C SER A 315 11.54 -25.79 -2.94
N GLY A 316 11.42 -24.70 -3.71
CA GLY A 316 10.25 -24.40 -4.55
C GLY A 316 9.08 -23.73 -3.82
N LEU A 317 9.26 -23.32 -2.57
CA LEU A 317 8.26 -22.55 -1.82
C LEU A 317 8.68 -21.08 -1.78
N TYR A 318 7.73 -20.21 -2.11
CA TYR A 318 7.87 -18.76 -1.99
C TYR A 318 6.81 -18.27 -1.02
N TYR A 319 7.18 -17.29 -0.21
CA TYR A 319 6.28 -16.64 0.73
C TYR A 319 6.48 -15.13 0.63
N ALA A 320 5.42 -14.39 0.33
CA ALA A 320 5.44 -12.93 0.28
C ALA A 320 4.27 -12.37 1.09
N ALA A 321 4.58 -11.58 2.13
CA ALA A 321 3.58 -10.97 3.00
C ALA A 321 4.18 -9.80 3.79
N GLY A 322 3.34 -9.15 4.60
CA GLY A 322 3.75 -8.03 5.44
C GLY A 322 3.95 -6.75 4.63
N PHE A 323 3.08 -6.51 3.65
CA PHE A 323 3.21 -5.36 2.75
C PHE A 323 2.82 -4.03 3.42
N SER A 324 2.35 -4.06 4.68
CA SER A 324 2.10 -2.88 5.50
C SER A 324 1.30 -1.78 4.80
N GLY A 325 0.21 -2.17 4.11
CA GLY A 325 -0.64 -1.22 3.37
C GLY A 325 -0.18 -0.91 1.94
N GLN A 326 1.04 -1.26 1.55
CA GLN A 326 1.63 -1.01 0.23
C GLN A 326 1.28 -2.11 -0.80
N GLY A 327 -0.02 -2.27 -1.04
CA GLY A 327 -0.60 -3.42 -1.75
C GLY A 327 -0.58 -3.39 -3.28
N LEU A 328 -0.11 -2.31 -3.92
CA LEU A 328 -0.19 -2.11 -5.39
C LEU A 328 1.16 -2.18 -6.09
N VAL A 329 2.07 -1.25 -5.79
CA VAL A 329 3.37 -1.15 -6.47
C VAL A 329 4.34 -2.20 -5.93
N THR A 330 4.51 -2.26 -4.61
CA THR A 330 5.44 -3.19 -3.95
C THR A 330 5.05 -4.65 -4.16
N THR A 331 3.76 -4.99 -4.14
CA THR A 331 3.30 -6.35 -4.48
C THR A 331 3.58 -6.71 -5.93
N THR A 332 3.49 -5.75 -6.85
CA THR A 332 3.84 -5.93 -8.27
C THR A 332 5.33 -6.20 -8.43
N LEU A 333 6.20 -5.46 -7.72
CA LEU A 333 7.64 -5.70 -7.68
C LEU A 333 7.97 -7.13 -7.21
N TYR A 334 7.42 -7.53 -6.06
CA TYR A 334 7.68 -8.86 -5.48
C TYR A 334 7.13 -9.98 -6.37
N ALA A 335 5.94 -9.80 -6.96
CA ALA A 335 5.37 -10.76 -7.88
C ALA A 335 6.22 -10.93 -9.14
N SER A 336 6.75 -9.84 -9.70
CA SER A 336 7.65 -9.88 -10.87
C SER A 336 8.95 -10.62 -10.55
N ALA A 337 9.57 -10.36 -9.40
CA ALA A 337 10.77 -11.08 -8.95
C ALA A 337 10.51 -12.58 -8.77
N ILE A 338 9.42 -12.95 -8.09
CA ILE A 338 9.02 -14.35 -7.88
C ILE A 338 8.75 -15.04 -9.23
N ALA A 339 8.06 -14.37 -10.16
CA ALA A 339 7.78 -14.94 -11.48
C ALA A 339 9.06 -15.21 -12.30
N GLN A 340 10.05 -14.31 -12.24
CA GLN A 340 11.35 -14.53 -12.88
C GLN A 340 12.10 -15.73 -12.27
N ALA A 341 12.06 -15.87 -10.94
CA ALA A 341 12.69 -17.00 -10.25
C ALA A 341 11.99 -18.33 -10.57
N LEU A 342 10.65 -18.35 -10.55
CA LEU A 342 9.85 -19.53 -10.88
C LEU A 342 10.11 -20.05 -12.30
N THR A 343 10.32 -19.12 -13.25
CA THR A 343 10.56 -19.45 -14.66
C THR A 343 12.04 -19.70 -14.99
N GLY A 344 12.93 -19.68 -13.98
CA GLY A 344 14.37 -19.87 -14.15
C GLY A 344 15.08 -18.75 -14.91
N ARG A 345 14.42 -17.60 -15.11
CA ARG A 345 14.99 -16.46 -15.86
C ARG A 345 16.04 -15.71 -15.05
N SER A 346 15.74 -15.43 -13.79
CA SER A 346 16.67 -14.75 -12.87
C SER A 346 16.23 -14.95 -11.42
N ARG A 347 17.19 -15.02 -10.50
CA ARG A 347 16.96 -15.00 -9.04
C ARG A 347 17.37 -13.69 -8.38
N GLU A 348 18.04 -12.80 -9.11
CA GLU A 348 18.60 -11.56 -8.58
C GLU A 348 17.55 -10.71 -7.86
N GLY A 349 16.37 -10.54 -8.45
CA GLY A 349 15.30 -9.76 -7.83
C GLY A 349 14.80 -10.37 -6.53
N VAL A 350 14.74 -11.70 -6.43
CA VAL A 350 14.34 -12.38 -5.19
C VAL A 350 15.44 -12.25 -4.14
N GLU A 351 16.71 -12.40 -4.52
CA GLU A 351 17.86 -12.25 -3.63
C GLU A 351 17.96 -10.83 -3.07
N ALA A 352 17.82 -9.81 -3.94
CA ALA A 352 17.82 -8.41 -3.54
C ALA A 352 16.68 -8.09 -2.56
N LEU A 353 15.45 -8.52 -2.87
CA LEU A 353 14.30 -8.25 -2.00
C LEU A 353 14.34 -9.03 -0.69
N SER A 354 14.85 -10.26 -0.70
CA SER A 354 14.99 -11.07 0.52
C SER A 354 16.15 -10.61 1.41
N ALA A 355 17.13 -9.86 0.87
CA ALA A 355 18.13 -9.17 1.68
C ALA A 355 17.53 -8.02 2.52
N LEU A 356 16.38 -7.48 2.12
CA LEU A 356 15.62 -6.47 2.87
C LEU A 356 14.69 -7.07 3.94
N ASN A 357 14.67 -8.40 4.08
CA ASN A 357 13.73 -9.06 4.98
C ASN A 357 13.83 -8.52 6.41
N PRO A 358 12.68 -8.31 7.08
CA PRO A 358 12.68 -7.97 8.49
C PRO A 358 13.44 -9.03 9.28
N SER A 359 14.39 -8.62 10.12
CA SER A 359 15.07 -9.55 11.01
C SER A 359 14.04 -10.26 11.91
N PRO A 360 14.05 -11.60 11.99
CA PRO A 360 13.15 -12.33 12.90
C PRO A 360 13.36 -11.93 14.37
N PHE A 361 14.57 -11.47 14.71
CA PHE A 361 14.97 -11.04 16.06
C PHE A 361 16.16 -10.07 16.00
N ALA A 362 15.95 -8.82 15.59
CA ALA A 362 16.91 -7.76 15.91
C ALA A 362 16.62 -7.26 17.33
N ARG A 363 17.36 -7.81 18.29
CA ARG A 363 17.50 -7.30 19.66
C ARG A 363 17.98 -5.84 19.60
N SER A 364 17.41 -5.02 20.50
CA SER A 364 17.90 -3.68 20.90
C SER A 364 18.06 -2.63 19.80
N GLY A 365 17.05 -1.76 19.64
CA GLY A 365 17.16 -0.51 18.86
C GLY A 365 15.80 0.07 18.52
N VAL A 366 14.97 -0.66 17.76
CA VAL A 366 13.67 -0.19 17.23
C VAL A 366 12.50 -0.42 18.22
N VAL A 367 12.82 -0.63 19.51
CA VAL A 367 11.80 -0.64 20.57
C VAL A 367 11.19 0.76 20.74
N ALA A 368 11.86 1.83 20.29
CA ALA A 368 11.38 3.20 20.43
C ALA A 368 10.17 3.58 19.54
N MET A 369 10.13 3.22 18.24
CA MET A 369 9.00 3.62 17.38
C MET A 369 7.72 2.82 17.67
N GLY A 370 7.84 1.50 17.85
CA GLY A 370 6.69 0.65 18.20
C GLY A 370 6.15 0.91 19.61
N GLN A 371 7.02 1.25 20.58
CA GLN A 371 6.56 1.63 21.93
C GLN A 371 6.06 3.07 22.01
N ALA A 372 6.55 4.01 21.20
CA ALA A 372 5.97 5.36 21.13
C ALA A 372 4.51 5.29 20.63
N ALA A 373 4.25 4.47 19.60
CA ALA A 373 2.89 4.16 19.13
C ALA A 373 2.04 3.49 20.22
N PHE A 374 2.59 2.50 20.94
CA PHE A 374 1.87 1.79 22.01
C PHE A 374 1.61 2.65 23.27
N SER A 375 2.52 3.58 23.60
CA SER A 375 2.44 4.43 24.79
C SER A 375 1.49 5.61 24.55
N ALA A 376 1.52 6.21 23.35
CA ALA A 376 0.60 7.27 22.95
C ALA A 376 -0.84 6.76 22.81
N LEU A 377 -1.04 5.53 22.34
CA LEU A 377 -2.37 4.89 22.29
C LEU A 377 -2.97 4.67 23.69
N ARG A 378 -2.13 4.40 24.70
CA ARG A 378 -2.56 4.31 26.10
C ARG A 378 -2.97 5.67 26.67
N ALA A 379 -2.22 6.73 26.35
CA ALA A 379 -2.51 8.08 26.81
C ALA A 379 -3.80 8.65 26.20
N ALA A 380 -4.10 8.34 24.93
CA ALA A 380 -5.30 8.80 24.23
C ALA A 380 -6.60 8.09 24.65
N ILE A 381 -6.52 6.94 25.34
CA ILE A 381 -7.69 6.20 25.85
C ILE A 381 -8.00 6.57 27.32
N SER A 382 -7.04 7.18 28.02
CA SER A 382 -7.16 7.57 29.43
C SER A 382 -7.34 9.08 29.67
N GLY A 383 -7.60 9.86 28.61
CA GLY A 383 -7.73 11.32 28.65
C GLY A 383 -9.14 11.80 28.31
#